data_AF-A0A518EVF9-F1
#
_entry.id   AF-A0A518EVF9-F1
#
_cell.length_a   1.000
_cell.length_b   1.000
_cell.length_c   1.000
_cell.angle_alpha   90.00
_cell.angle_beta   90.00
_cell.angle_gamma   90.00
#
_symmetry.space_group_name_H-M   'P 1'
#
loop_
_entity.id
_entity.type
_entity.pdbx_description
1 polymer ?
#
loop_
_entity_poly.entity_id
_entity_poly.type
_entity_poly.pdbx_seq_one_letter_code
_entity_poly.pdbx_strand_id
1 'polypeptide(L)'
;MLRSHPARSGSVHARSAPLPPIVRGWQRVPRWAVAGGCWAAGSVGALATAASAQSIPELTFSIDFSGPTIASPGSAAGALISDADLLVRSGNPFDPAAPRISLVPDFLAAYSTNCGGHLPGVACGLEINAISFGKGSRLKLDPNYVFHVLFSVDEFAVGRPSPAGFEFTDVFQEGFGREAAGDMFFSTFTGIAPFGLGPNAGYADGNGRRVTQGASHVFGLGLVEPITPDQGTVDSGDNVDAINYGKRFDETQDVLFFSMEGGFPRCNEAGASFDAAANQPLLGGASARAADVLLYVPGSGGVRAYARAQELGLDLFGLGTDDIDALMVVENGQPGYQAPASLYDWDGVGGSDLILFSLRCGSATVGMTDPVTNREIGEGDILIKLAGTSGLPQVFLPAESLGLRSLAAGDTANDELNGLDIFDDDDPPFLDCNMNMVDDAIDISYNTSTDVDNNGIPDECEDGWSPFCDCTLAANSPCGNVSGVGRGCRNASGLGARLDGAGTTSVNSDALELHVTDMNPGSTSILFGGLSTTSFLFSNGRRCVVPTGNRLGVRMDPGGTGACTYGPGLIGAYPGTLMVMSGSTFLFQVYYRDVDTTGMACGSTANFTNALMVPFTP
;
A
#
# COMPACT_ATOMS: atom_id res chain seq x y z
N MET A 1 -10.06 -66.40 -1.49
CA MET A 1 -8.77 -67.10 -1.71
C MET A 1 -7.69 -66.15 -1.17
N LEU A 2 -6.95 -66.40 -0.08
CA LEU A 2 -6.08 -67.52 0.32
C LEU A 2 -4.66 -67.47 -0.29
N ARG A 3 -3.79 -66.60 0.28
CA ARG A 3 -2.32 -66.73 0.54
C ARG A 3 -1.79 -65.37 1.06
N SER A 4 -1.04 -65.17 2.14
CA SER A 4 -0.12 -65.99 3.00
C SER A 4 1.22 -66.37 2.34
N HIS A 5 2.40 -66.25 2.97
CA HIS A 5 2.79 -65.73 4.30
C HIS A 5 4.32 -65.39 4.32
N PRO A 6 4.93 -64.87 5.42
CA PRO A 6 6.25 -64.20 5.39
C PRO A 6 7.45 -64.96 6.03
N ALA A 7 8.59 -64.24 6.12
CA ALA A 7 9.62 -64.26 7.19
C ALA A 7 10.87 -65.17 7.09
N ARG A 8 12.04 -64.52 7.33
CA ARG A 8 13.24 -64.94 8.13
C ARG A 8 14.08 -63.66 8.35
N SER A 9 14.53 -63.25 9.54
CA SER A 9 15.13 -63.93 10.71
C SER A 9 16.64 -64.21 10.55
N GLY A 10 17.43 -63.54 11.39
CA GLY A 10 18.89 -63.68 11.50
C GLY A 10 19.45 -62.64 12.49
N SER A 11 19.97 -63.07 13.64
CA SER A 11 20.55 -62.23 14.70
C SER A 11 21.83 -62.88 15.26
N VAL A 12 22.34 -62.42 16.42
CA VAL A 12 23.55 -62.93 17.13
C VAL A 12 24.88 -62.39 16.52
N HIS A 13 25.90 -61.91 17.25
CA HIS A 13 26.28 -62.01 18.67
C HIS A 13 26.84 -60.67 19.24
N ALA A 14 27.28 -60.64 20.52
CA ALA A 14 27.81 -59.45 21.22
C ALA A 14 29.07 -59.74 22.07
N ARG A 15 29.85 -58.69 22.41
CA ARG A 15 30.93 -58.55 23.44
C ARG A 15 31.62 -57.15 23.30
N SER A 16 32.41 -56.61 24.24
CA SER A 16 32.11 -56.18 25.63
C SER A 16 33.37 -55.60 26.35
N ALA A 17 33.42 -54.27 26.61
CA ALA A 17 34.35 -53.56 27.56
C ALA A 17 35.88 -53.63 27.25
N PRO A 18 36.80 -52.93 27.99
CA PRO A 18 36.64 -51.98 29.11
C PRO A 18 37.45 -50.63 29.05
N LEU A 19 37.27 -49.78 30.09
CA LEU A 19 38.13 -48.63 30.50
C LEU A 19 39.24 -49.11 31.47
N PRO A 20 40.39 -48.39 31.73
CA PRO A 20 40.52 -47.16 32.56
C PRO A 20 41.77 -46.28 32.18
N PRO A 21 42.44 -45.43 33.02
CA PRO A 21 42.21 -44.92 34.38
C PRO A 21 42.39 -43.37 34.58
N ILE A 22 42.47 -42.92 35.85
CA ILE A 22 42.43 -41.52 36.33
C ILE A 22 43.75 -41.08 36.99
N VAL A 23 44.13 -39.79 36.92
CA VAL A 23 45.10 -39.12 37.83
C VAL A 23 44.54 -37.75 38.30
N ARG A 24 45.01 -37.21 39.44
CA ARG A 24 44.43 -36.05 40.16
C ARG A 24 45.36 -34.84 40.28
N GLY A 25 44.75 -33.66 40.47
CA GLY A 25 45.24 -32.61 41.39
C GLY A 25 44.87 -31.18 40.96
N TRP A 26 44.69 -30.17 41.81
CA TRP A 26 44.26 -29.95 43.22
C TRP A 26 44.60 -28.46 43.52
N GLN A 27 43.85 -27.80 44.42
CA GLN A 27 44.09 -26.42 44.95
C GLN A 27 43.73 -25.23 44.02
N ARG A 28 43.26 -24.06 44.50
CA ARG A 28 42.72 -23.62 45.82
C ARG A 28 41.89 -22.32 45.63
N VAL A 29 41.00 -21.99 46.59
CA VAL A 29 40.27 -20.69 46.70
C VAL A 29 40.59 -20.07 48.07
N PRO A 30 40.72 -18.72 48.21
CA PRO A 30 39.60 -17.83 48.60
C PRO A 30 39.66 -16.46 47.84
N ARG A 31 38.66 -15.56 47.74
CA ARG A 31 37.37 -15.25 48.42
C ARG A 31 37.45 -14.41 49.73
N TRP A 32 37.19 -13.10 49.64
CA TRP A 32 36.45 -12.17 50.56
C TRP A 32 36.39 -10.77 49.88
N ALA A 33 35.22 -10.14 49.63
CA ALA A 33 34.27 -9.41 50.52
C ALA A 33 34.74 -7.96 50.81
N VAL A 34 33.94 -6.87 50.96
CA VAL A 34 32.49 -6.53 51.08
C VAL A 34 32.30 -5.18 50.30
N ALA A 35 31.19 -4.65 49.77
CA ALA A 35 29.71 -4.80 49.86
C ALA A 35 29.06 -4.78 48.43
N GLY A 36 27.78 -4.48 48.13
CA GLY A 36 26.55 -4.27 48.93
C GLY A 36 25.71 -3.04 48.53
N GLY A 37 24.66 -3.22 47.71
CA GLY A 37 23.72 -2.18 47.25
C GLY A 37 22.63 -2.77 46.31
N CYS A 38 21.45 -2.14 46.21
CA CYS A 38 20.26 -2.75 45.57
C CYS A 38 19.60 -1.82 44.52
N TRP A 39 18.66 -2.38 43.74
CA TRP A 39 17.67 -1.76 42.84
C TRP A 39 18.00 -1.45 41.37
N ALA A 40 16.89 -1.39 40.61
CA ALA A 40 16.67 -0.95 39.22
C ALA A 40 17.15 -1.85 38.08
N ALA A 41 16.20 -2.27 37.24
CA ALA A 41 16.46 -2.62 35.85
C ALA A 41 16.65 -1.33 35.03
N GLY A 42 17.55 -1.34 34.06
CA GLY A 42 17.79 -0.22 33.16
C GLY A 42 17.86 -0.70 31.72
N SER A 43 16.89 -0.29 30.90
CA SER A 43 16.84 -0.62 29.48
C SER A 43 17.99 0.05 28.73
N VAL A 44 18.79 -0.73 28.00
CA VAL A 44 19.67 -0.19 26.95
C VAL A 44 18.98 -0.50 25.63
N GLY A 45 18.40 0.53 25.01
CA GLY A 45 17.60 0.37 23.81
C GLY A 45 18.45 -0.11 22.63
N ALA A 46 17.95 -1.11 21.90
CA ALA A 46 18.40 -1.35 20.55
C ALA A 46 17.86 -0.22 19.68
N LEU A 47 18.74 0.70 19.25
CA LEU A 47 18.44 1.61 18.16
C LEU A 47 18.43 0.79 16.86
N ALA A 48 17.31 0.14 16.60
CA ALA A 48 16.96 -0.30 15.26
C ALA A 48 16.97 0.95 14.38
N THR A 49 17.93 1.01 13.45
CA THR A 49 17.82 1.96 12.36
C THR A 49 16.65 1.48 11.50
N ALA A 50 15.68 2.36 11.25
CA ALA A 50 14.58 2.03 10.38
C ALA A 50 15.16 1.73 8.99
N ALA A 51 15.10 0.46 8.59
CA ALA A 51 14.95 0.16 7.18
C ALA A 51 13.63 0.82 6.76
N SER A 52 13.62 1.47 5.59
CA SER A 52 12.38 1.78 4.90
C SER A 52 11.76 0.46 4.45
N ALA A 53 11.03 -0.20 5.35
CA ALA A 53 9.95 -1.05 4.90
C ALA A 53 9.05 -0.16 4.04
N GLN A 54 8.89 -0.49 2.76
CA GLN A 54 7.73 0.01 2.02
C GLN A 54 6.52 -0.40 2.83
N SER A 55 5.74 0.58 3.27
CA SER A 55 4.46 0.31 3.89
C SER A 55 3.60 -0.29 2.79
N ILE A 56 3.40 -1.62 2.83
CA ILE A 56 2.42 -2.28 1.97
C ILE A 56 1.12 -1.49 2.11
N PRO A 57 0.55 -1.00 1.00
CA PRO A 57 -0.68 -0.23 1.06
C PRO A 57 -1.79 -1.10 1.65
N GLU A 58 -2.60 -0.51 2.53
CA GLU A 58 -3.62 -1.20 3.29
C GLU A 58 -4.96 -0.52 3.06
N LEU A 59 -5.70 -1.05 2.09
CA LEU A 59 -7.08 -0.71 1.78
C LEU A 59 -7.92 -0.68 3.07
N THR A 60 -8.41 0.50 3.41
CA THR A 60 -9.24 0.76 4.59
C THR A 60 -10.64 1.15 4.15
N PHE A 61 -11.66 0.65 4.82
CA PHE A 61 -13.07 0.88 4.45
C PHE A 61 -13.99 0.88 5.68
N SER A 62 -15.20 1.42 5.55
CA SER A 62 -16.33 1.14 6.47
C SER A 62 -17.36 0.23 5.78
N ILE A 63 -18.31 -0.26 6.54
CA ILE A 63 -19.53 -0.90 6.03
C ILE A 63 -20.74 -0.28 6.72
N ASP A 64 -21.88 -0.35 6.04
CA ASP A 64 -23.14 0.19 6.53
C ASP A 64 -23.68 -0.55 7.78
N PHE A 65 -24.61 0.08 8.51
CA PHE A 65 -25.22 -0.52 9.69
C PHE A 65 -26.12 -1.75 9.43
N SER A 66 -26.49 -2.02 8.17
CA SER A 66 -27.46 -3.06 7.80
C SER A 66 -26.82 -4.42 7.51
N GLY A 67 -25.55 -4.42 7.07
CA GLY A 67 -24.79 -5.61 6.73
C GLY A 67 -24.65 -6.66 7.86
N PRO A 68 -24.70 -7.97 7.57
CA PRO A 68 -24.59 -9.05 8.56
C PRO A 68 -23.19 -9.20 9.21
N THR A 69 -22.16 -8.51 8.73
CA THR A 69 -20.84 -8.42 9.37
C THR A 69 -20.85 -7.50 10.60
N ILE A 70 -21.83 -6.59 10.72
CA ILE A 70 -22.10 -5.83 11.95
C ILE A 70 -22.29 -6.78 13.14
N ALA A 71 -21.81 -6.37 14.32
CA ALA A 71 -21.76 -7.18 15.54
C ALA A 71 -20.83 -8.42 15.50
N SER A 72 -20.11 -8.68 14.40
CA SER A 72 -19.14 -9.78 14.32
C SER A 72 -17.80 -9.43 15.00
N PRO A 73 -16.97 -10.40 15.45
CA PRO A 73 -15.75 -10.10 16.22
C PRO A 73 -14.58 -9.57 15.37
N GLY A 74 -14.50 -8.26 15.18
CA GLY A 74 -13.45 -7.59 14.40
C GLY A 74 -12.07 -7.48 15.06
N SER A 75 -11.87 -7.97 16.29
CA SER A 75 -10.54 -7.99 16.92
C SER A 75 -10.27 -9.19 17.83
N ALA A 76 -8.99 -9.52 18.01
CA ALA A 76 -8.54 -10.59 18.92
C ALA A 76 -8.85 -10.33 20.41
N ALA A 77 -9.28 -9.12 20.77
CA ALA A 77 -9.76 -8.78 22.11
C ALA A 77 -11.28 -9.02 22.26
N GLY A 78 -11.99 -9.33 21.18
CA GLY A 78 -13.46 -9.48 21.17
C GLY A 78 -14.21 -8.16 21.05
N ALA A 79 -13.60 -7.11 20.49
CA ALA A 79 -14.37 -5.97 20.00
C ALA A 79 -15.26 -6.43 18.83
N LEU A 80 -16.48 -5.90 18.76
CA LEU A 80 -17.45 -6.20 17.71
C LEU A 80 -17.46 -5.06 16.70
N ILE A 81 -17.61 -5.38 15.42
CA ILE A 81 -17.67 -4.42 14.32
C ILE A 81 -18.94 -3.57 14.42
N SER A 82 -18.80 -2.28 14.12
CA SER A 82 -19.88 -1.30 14.02
C SER A 82 -19.78 -0.41 12.78
N ASP A 83 -20.89 0.25 12.49
CA ASP A 83 -21.14 1.31 11.47
C ASP A 83 -20.15 2.49 11.50
N ALA A 84 -19.37 2.64 12.57
CA ALA A 84 -18.33 3.65 12.70
C ALA A 84 -16.88 3.10 12.61
N ASP A 85 -16.66 1.79 12.63
CA ASP A 85 -15.30 1.23 12.65
C ASP A 85 -14.63 1.29 11.28
N LEU A 86 -13.34 1.69 11.24
CA LEU A 86 -12.55 1.56 10.00
C LEU A 86 -11.94 0.15 9.93
N LEU A 87 -12.38 -0.60 8.95
CA LEU A 87 -12.07 -2.00 8.66
C LEU A 87 -10.96 -2.14 7.61
N VAL A 88 -10.30 -3.30 7.62
CA VAL A 88 -9.25 -3.70 6.66
C VAL A 88 -9.27 -5.23 6.48
N ARG A 89 -8.82 -5.73 5.33
CA ARG A 89 -8.87 -7.17 4.98
C ARG A 89 -8.15 -8.08 5.99
N SER A 90 -8.63 -9.33 6.10
CA SER A 90 -8.15 -10.34 7.04
C SER A 90 -8.28 -11.77 6.48
N GLY A 91 -7.43 -12.70 6.94
CA GLY A 91 -7.40 -14.08 6.43
C GLY A 91 -6.56 -14.28 5.18
N ASN A 92 -7.03 -15.14 4.26
CA ASN A 92 -6.38 -15.43 2.98
C ASN A 92 -7.11 -14.67 1.84
N PRO A 93 -6.42 -14.16 0.79
CA PRO A 93 -7.08 -13.45 -0.31
C PRO A 93 -8.22 -14.19 -1.04
N PHE A 94 -8.33 -15.53 -0.93
CA PHE A 94 -9.37 -16.36 -1.59
C PHE A 94 -10.14 -17.27 -0.63
N ASP A 95 -9.87 -17.13 0.66
CA ASP A 95 -10.67 -17.68 1.76
C ASP A 95 -10.60 -16.63 2.88
N PRO A 96 -11.20 -15.44 2.65
CA PRO A 96 -11.04 -14.31 3.54
C PRO A 96 -11.75 -14.61 4.87
N ALA A 97 -11.11 -14.22 5.96
CA ALA A 97 -11.78 -14.18 7.25
C ALA A 97 -12.50 -12.83 7.35
N ALA A 98 -13.53 -12.75 8.20
CA ALA A 98 -14.23 -11.50 8.50
C ALA A 98 -13.21 -10.36 8.72
N PRO A 99 -13.50 -9.14 8.21
CA PRO A 99 -12.56 -8.04 8.26
C PRO A 99 -12.19 -7.70 9.70
N ARG A 100 -11.01 -7.10 9.87
CA ARG A 100 -10.52 -6.70 11.19
C ARG A 100 -10.64 -5.19 11.36
N ILE A 101 -10.94 -4.75 12.57
CA ILE A 101 -10.95 -3.33 12.90
C ILE A 101 -9.50 -2.83 12.88
N SER A 102 -9.26 -1.78 12.09
CA SER A 102 -8.00 -1.04 12.01
C SER A 102 -8.01 0.16 12.96
N LEU A 103 -9.15 0.85 13.06
CA LEU A 103 -9.40 1.98 13.97
C LEU A 103 -10.83 1.89 14.53
N VAL A 104 -10.95 1.95 15.86
CA VAL A 104 -12.21 2.34 16.53
C VAL A 104 -12.15 3.86 16.72
N PRO A 105 -13.09 4.66 16.20
CA PRO A 105 -13.06 6.11 16.34
C PRO A 105 -13.54 6.56 17.74
N ASP A 106 -12.75 6.27 18.78
CA ASP A 106 -12.99 6.69 20.17
C ASP A 106 -13.20 8.22 20.32
N PHE A 107 -12.73 9.02 19.35
CA PHE A 107 -12.97 10.46 19.29
C PHE A 107 -14.43 10.85 18.94
N LEU A 108 -15.22 9.91 18.39
CA LEU A 108 -16.67 10.05 18.17
C LEU A 108 -17.51 9.42 19.28
N ALA A 109 -16.90 8.68 20.23
CA ALA A 109 -17.64 7.99 21.30
C ALA A 109 -18.49 8.93 22.19
N ALA A 110 -18.16 10.23 22.24
CA ALA A 110 -18.96 11.26 22.91
C ALA A 110 -20.30 11.59 22.21
N TYR A 111 -20.47 11.15 20.96
CA TYR A 111 -21.69 11.31 20.15
C TYR A 111 -22.41 9.96 19.97
N SER A 112 -21.69 8.83 20.01
CA SER A 112 -22.29 7.49 20.01
C SER A 112 -23.30 7.28 21.14
N THR A 113 -24.42 6.61 20.87
CA THR A 113 -25.41 6.25 21.90
C THR A 113 -25.29 4.82 22.42
N ASN A 114 -24.75 3.87 21.64
CA ASN A 114 -24.14 2.58 22.06
C ASN A 114 -23.73 1.77 20.79
N CYS A 115 -22.63 2.11 20.09
CA CYS A 115 -22.20 1.36 18.89
C CYS A 115 -21.54 0.02 19.23
N GLY A 116 -20.98 -0.13 20.44
CA GLY A 116 -20.37 -1.37 20.91
C GLY A 116 -21.36 -2.53 21.05
N GLY A 117 -21.57 -3.27 19.96
CA GLY A 117 -22.50 -4.40 19.90
C GLY A 117 -23.95 -4.00 19.64
N HIS A 118 -24.19 -2.99 18.78
CA HIS A 118 -25.47 -2.90 18.06
C HIS A 118 -25.68 -4.13 17.17
N LEU A 119 -26.87 -4.28 16.56
CA LEU A 119 -27.20 -5.42 15.70
C LEU A 119 -27.24 -4.96 14.23
N PRO A 120 -26.98 -5.85 13.26
CA PRO A 120 -27.31 -5.61 11.85
C PRO A 120 -28.73 -5.03 11.74
N GLY A 121 -28.83 -3.92 11.02
CA GLY A 121 -30.07 -3.19 10.81
C GLY A 121 -30.59 -2.39 12.00
N VAL A 122 -29.70 -2.04 12.94
CA VAL A 122 -29.99 -1.15 14.07
C VAL A 122 -28.83 -0.16 14.22
N ALA A 123 -28.83 0.90 13.40
CA ALA A 123 -27.84 1.99 13.46
C ALA A 123 -27.62 2.51 14.90
N CYS A 124 -26.37 2.80 15.26
CA CYS A 124 -26.04 3.16 16.64
C CYS A 124 -26.22 4.66 16.97
N GLY A 125 -26.55 5.48 15.97
CA GLY A 125 -26.59 6.93 16.03
C GLY A 125 -25.30 7.62 15.55
N LEU A 126 -24.42 6.91 14.83
CA LEU A 126 -23.11 7.36 14.35
C LEU A 126 -22.59 6.44 13.22
N GLU A 127 -22.55 6.92 11.97
CA GLU A 127 -22.10 6.15 10.80
C GLU A 127 -21.15 7.02 9.93
N ILE A 128 -20.04 6.43 9.45
CA ILE A 128 -18.99 7.16 8.70
C ILE A 128 -19.13 6.89 7.20
N ASN A 129 -19.95 7.74 6.57
CA ASN A 129 -20.43 7.68 5.19
C ASN A 129 -19.43 8.12 4.10
N ALA A 130 -18.24 8.59 4.51
CA ALA A 130 -17.11 8.82 3.60
C ALA A 130 -15.81 9.04 4.39
N ILE A 131 -14.65 8.62 3.89
CA ILE A 131 -13.34 8.83 4.53
C ILE A 131 -12.25 9.26 3.53
N SER A 132 -11.27 10.03 3.99
CA SER A 132 -9.99 10.19 3.30
C SER A 132 -8.87 10.55 4.27
N PHE A 133 -7.64 10.11 4.01
CA PHE A 133 -6.46 10.44 4.84
C PHE A 133 -5.72 11.70 4.33
N GLY A 134 -6.30 12.44 3.38
CA GLY A 134 -5.78 13.71 2.86
C GLY A 134 -4.60 13.58 1.89
N LYS A 135 -4.39 12.37 1.35
CA LYS A 135 -3.19 11.95 0.60
C LYS A 135 -3.48 11.38 -0.79
N GLY A 136 -4.72 11.49 -1.27
CA GLY A 136 -5.07 11.04 -2.62
C GLY A 136 -4.19 11.69 -3.70
N SER A 137 -4.08 11.05 -4.86
CA SER A 137 -3.12 11.49 -5.88
C SER A 137 -3.44 12.89 -6.42
N ARG A 138 -2.42 13.76 -6.44
CA ARG A 138 -2.53 15.11 -6.99
C ARG A 138 -2.63 15.04 -8.51
N LEU A 139 -3.84 15.10 -9.03
CA LEU A 139 -4.12 15.00 -10.46
C LEU A 139 -3.35 16.06 -11.26
N LYS A 140 -2.45 15.62 -12.15
CA LYS A 140 -1.44 16.44 -12.83
C LYS A 140 -1.99 17.03 -14.14
N LEU A 141 -1.63 18.26 -14.51
CA LEU A 141 -2.04 18.93 -15.77
C LEU A 141 -1.17 18.46 -16.96
N ASP A 142 -1.05 17.14 -17.13
CA ASP A 142 -0.31 16.51 -18.23
C ASP A 142 -1.27 15.60 -19.03
N PRO A 143 -1.44 15.80 -20.35
CA PRO A 143 -2.24 14.92 -21.21
C PRO A 143 -1.82 13.44 -21.24
N ASN A 144 -0.66 13.09 -20.69
CA ASN A 144 -0.12 11.72 -20.62
C ASN A 144 -0.18 11.14 -19.20
N TYR A 145 -0.63 11.91 -18.20
CA TYR A 145 -0.72 11.44 -16.83
C TYR A 145 -1.80 10.38 -16.68
N VAL A 146 -1.42 9.20 -16.19
CA VAL A 146 -2.34 8.11 -15.86
C VAL A 146 -2.73 8.24 -14.39
N PHE A 147 -4.01 8.03 -14.10
CA PHE A 147 -4.53 7.91 -12.75
C PHE A 147 -5.73 6.97 -12.74
N HIS A 148 -6.10 6.50 -11.56
CA HIS A 148 -7.18 5.55 -11.39
C HIS A 148 -8.13 6.04 -10.31
N VAL A 149 -9.43 5.91 -10.58
CA VAL A 149 -10.48 6.15 -9.60
C VAL A 149 -10.85 4.81 -8.99
N LEU A 150 -10.70 4.66 -7.69
CA LEU A 150 -11.24 3.54 -6.90
C LEU A 150 -12.61 3.93 -6.36
N PHE A 151 -13.57 3.01 -6.36
CA PHE A 151 -14.92 3.26 -5.84
C PHE A 151 -15.66 2.00 -5.40
N SER A 152 -16.68 2.17 -4.55
CA SER A 152 -17.76 1.21 -4.28
C SER A 152 -19.11 1.80 -4.75
N VAL A 153 -20.16 0.98 -4.77
CA VAL A 153 -21.50 1.33 -5.27
C VAL A 153 -22.58 0.72 -4.37
N ASP A 154 -23.82 1.16 -4.52
CA ASP A 154 -24.97 0.65 -3.77
C ASP A 154 -25.52 -0.70 -4.30
N GLU A 155 -26.40 -1.36 -3.54
CA GLU A 155 -26.99 -2.64 -3.97
C GLU A 155 -28.00 -2.53 -5.12
N PHE A 156 -28.43 -1.33 -5.54
CA PHE A 156 -29.23 -1.12 -6.75
C PHE A 156 -28.40 -0.82 -8.00
N ALA A 157 -27.08 -0.67 -7.89
CA ALA A 157 -26.18 -0.40 -9.02
C ALA A 157 -26.30 -1.45 -10.14
N VAL A 158 -26.45 -0.97 -11.38
CA VAL A 158 -26.74 -1.83 -12.55
C VAL A 158 -25.60 -1.86 -13.57
N GLY A 159 -24.76 -0.82 -13.63
CA GLY A 159 -23.56 -0.75 -14.48
C GLY A 159 -23.83 -0.72 -16.00
N ARG A 160 -22.84 -0.27 -16.76
CA ARG A 160 -22.83 -0.28 -18.23
C ARG A 160 -22.06 -1.51 -18.73
N PRO A 161 -22.56 -2.24 -19.76
CA PRO A 161 -21.87 -3.42 -20.26
C PRO A 161 -20.49 -3.07 -20.84
N SER A 162 -19.43 -3.69 -20.30
CA SER A 162 -18.08 -3.55 -20.84
C SER A 162 -17.92 -4.06 -22.28
N PRO A 163 -16.85 -3.63 -22.99
CA PRO A 163 -16.55 -4.12 -24.34
C PRO A 163 -16.42 -5.64 -24.43
N ALA A 164 -16.82 -6.23 -25.55
CA ALA A 164 -16.74 -7.66 -25.76
C ALA A 164 -15.27 -8.14 -25.80
N GLY A 165 -14.90 -9.01 -24.85
CA GLY A 165 -13.53 -9.46 -24.65
C GLY A 165 -12.76 -8.71 -23.56
N PHE A 166 -13.44 -7.91 -22.74
CA PHE A 166 -12.91 -7.45 -21.45
C PHE A 166 -12.82 -8.66 -20.49
N GLU A 167 -11.68 -8.82 -19.81
CA GLU A 167 -11.35 -10.04 -19.03
C GLU A 167 -11.51 -9.85 -17.51
N PHE A 168 -11.83 -8.64 -17.06
CA PHE A 168 -12.14 -8.35 -15.67
C PHE A 168 -13.65 -8.45 -15.42
N THR A 169 -13.99 -8.78 -14.18
CA THR A 169 -15.30 -8.50 -13.59
C THR A 169 -15.58 -6.98 -13.67
N ASP A 170 -16.84 -6.58 -13.84
CA ASP A 170 -17.29 -5.17 -13.84
C ASP A 170 -18.61 -5.00 -13.05
N VAL A 171 -18.97 -3.77 -12.68
CA VAL A 171 -20.23 -3.44 -11.97
C VAL A 171 -21.46 -4.01 -12.69
N PHE A 172 -21.43 -4.10 -14.02
CA PHE A 172 -22.53 -4.67 -14.81
C PHE A 172 -22.70 -6.19 -14.63
N GLN A 173 -21.61 -6.92 -14.41
CA GLN A 173 -21.64 -8.35 -14.07
C GLN A 173 -22.04 -8.58 -12.61
N GLU A 174 -21.45 -7.84 -11.67
CA GLU A 174 -21.68 -8.08 -10.24
C GLU A 174 -23.00 -7.50 -9.75
N GLY A 175 -23.49 -6.39 -10.33
CA GLY A 175 -24.87 -5.92 -10.13
C GLY A 175 -25.94 -6.87 -10.69
N PHE A 176 -25.59 -7.73 -11.65
CA PHE A 176 -26.47 -8.81 -12.11
C PHE A 176 -26.50 -10.01 -11.15
N GLY A 177 -25.38 -10.31 -10.48
CA GLY A 177 -25.33 -11.31 -9.41
C GLY A 177 -25.84 -10.81 -8.06
N ARG A 178 -25.76 -9.49 -7.82
CA ARG A 178 -25.98 -8.75 -6.57
C ARG A 178 -24.86 -8.92 -5.55
N GLU A 179 -23.62 -8.84 -6.01
CA GLU A 179 -22.43 -8.89 -5.15
C GLU A 179 -21.70 -7.51 -5.12
N ALA A 180 -21.93 -6.66 -6.15
CA ALA A 180 -21.35 -5.32 -6.35
C ALA A 180 -21.33 -4.32 -5.17
N ALA A 181 -22.16 -4.46 -4.14
CA ALA A 181 -22.13 -3.57 -2.97
C ALA A 181 -21.09 -3.98 -1.92
N GLY A 182 -20.71 -5.26 -1.87
CA GLY A 182 -19.59 -5.76 -1.07
C GLY A 182 -18.24 -5.66 -1.79
N ASP A 183 -18.27 -5.44 -3.11
CA ASP A 183 -17.12 -5.27 -3.98
C ASP A 183 -16.51 -3.86 -3.94
N MET A 184 -15.34 -3.71 -4.56
CA MET A 184 -14.81 -2.43 -5.00
C MET A 184 -14.32 -2.53 -6.45
N PHE A 185 -14.42 -1.43 -7.18
CA PHE A 185 -14.07 -1.32 -8.60
C PHE A 185 -13.10 -0.17 -8.83
N PHE A 186 -12.39 -0.21 -9.95
CA PHE A 186 -11.56 0.91 -10.41
C PHE A 186 -11.79 1.26 -11.88
N SER A 187 -11.46 2.50 -12.25
CA SER A 187 -11.47 2.99 -13.63
C SER A 187 -10.20 3.79 -13.93
N THR A 188 -9.47 3.37 -14.96
CA THR A 188 -8.22 4.00 -15.39
C THR A 188 -8.48 5.13 -16.38
N PHE A 189 -7.90 6.30 -16.10
CA PHE A 189 -7.97 7.50 -16.93
C PHE A 189 -6.59 7.92 -17.41
N THR A 190 -6.55 8.71 -18.48
CA THR A 190 -5.31 9.32 -18.97
C THR A 190 -5.57 10.75 -19.41
N GLY A 191 -4.74 11.67 -18.93
CA GLY A 191 -4.76 13.07 -19.29
C GLY A 191 -5.72 13.91 -18.46
N ILE A 192 -6.37 14.87 -19.12
CA ILE A 192 -7.06 15.99 -18.48
C ILE A 192 -8.56 16.03 -18.84
N ALA A 193 -9.38 16.49 -17.89
CA ALA A 193 -10.83 16.61 -18.06
C ALA A 193 -11.24 17.51 -19.25
N PRO A 194 -12.39 17.26 -19.90
CA PRO A 194 -13.40 16.25 -19.57
C PRO A 194 -13.05 14.85 -20.10
N PHE A 195 -13.41 13.84 -19.31
CA PHE A 195 -13.25 12.43 -19.66
C PHE A 195 -14.49 11.90 -20.42
N GLY A 196 -14.33 10.79 -21.12
CA GLY A 196 -15.41 10.10 -21.84
C GLY A 196 -15.76 8.75 -21.23
N LEU A 197 -16.68 8.02 -21.86
CA LEU A 197 -17.09 6.67 -21.44
C LEU A 197 -15.87 5.75 -21.26
N GLY A 198 -15.78 5.12 -20.08
CA GLY A 198 -14.80 4.08 -19.75
C GLY A 198 -15.50 2.83 -19.21
N PRO A 199 -14.84 1.65 -19.28
CA PRO A 199 -15.19 0.50 -18.45
C PRO A 199 -14.61 0.67 -17.04
N ASN A 200 -15.21 -0.01 -16.06
CA ASN A 200 -14.55 -0.29 -14.79
C ASN A 200 -14.07 -1.75 -14.76
N ALA A 201 -13.16 -2.05 -13.83
CA ALA A 201 -12.73 -3.40 -13.50
C ALA A 201 -12.88 -3.62 -11.99
N GLY A 202 -13.23 -4.83 -11.57
CA GLY A 202 -13.18 -5.23 -10.16
C GLY A 202 -11.77 -5.06 -9.59
N TYR A 203 -11.70 -4.64 -8.34
CA TYR A 203 -10.48 -4.38 -7.59
C TYR A 203 -10.38 -5.27 -6.34
N ALA A 204 -11.48 -5.32 -5.59
CA ALA A 204 -11.68 -6.21 -4.46
C ALA A 204 -13.08 -6.83 -4.56
N ASP A 205 -13.23 -8.02 -4.00
CA ASP A 205 -14.43 -8.84 -4.03
C ASP A 205 -14.83 -9.10 -2.57
N GLY A 206 -16.09 -8.95 -2.18
CA GLY A 206 -16.43 -8.97 -0.75
C GLY A 206 -16.13 -10.32 -0.10
N ASN A 207 -16.63 -11.41 -0.69
CA ASN A 207 -16.50 -12.79 -0.19
C ASN A 207 -15.31 -13.58 -0.78
N GLY A 208 -14.61 -13.02 -1.77
CA GLY A 208 -13.54 -13.65 -2.54
C GLY A 208 -14.02 -14.61 -3.64
N ARG A 209 -15.26 -14.46 -4.15
CA ARG A 209 -15.87 -15.35 -5.15
C ARG A 209 -16.82 -14.67 -6.16
N ARG A 210 -16.26 -13.91 -7.09
CA ARG A 210 -16.93 -13.32 -8.26
C ARG A 210 -17.93 -14.21 -9.03
N VAL A 211 -19.00 -13.56 -9.50
CA VAL A 211 -20.13 -14.15 -10.23
C VAL A 211 -19.73 -14.80 -11.56
N THR A 212 -18.76 -14.21 -12.27
CA THR A 212 -18.37 -14.68 -13.62
C THR A 212 -17.27 -15.73 -13.58
N GLN A 213 -17.59 -16.95 -14.02
CA GLN A 213 -16.61 -18.03 -14.24
C GLN A 213 -15.66 -17.71 -15.39
N GLY A 214 -14.47 -17.18 -15.08
CA GLY A 214 -13.34 -17.07 -16.01
C GLY A 214 -12.72 -15.69 -16.19
N ALA A 215 -13.14 -14.67 -15.43
CA ALA A 215 -12.46 -13.38 -15.38
C ALA A 215 -11.14 -13.44 -14.57
N SER A 216 -10.40 -12.34 -14.43
CA SER A 216 -9.23 -12.21 -13.53
C SER A 216 -9.62 -12.26 -12.04
N HIS A 217 -8.80 -12.86 -11.17
CA HIS A 217 -9.13 -12.96 -9.72
C HIS A 217 -8.73 -11.69 -8.97
N VAL A 218 -9.62 -11.21 -8.11
CA VAL A 218 -9.40 -10.12 -7.15
C VAL A 218 -9.53 -10.65 -5.73
N PHE A 219 -8.96 -9.95 -4.75
CA PHE A 219 -8.89 -10.43 -3.38
C PHE A 219 -10.17 -10.19 -2.58
N GLY A 220 -10.46 -11.13 -1.67
CA GLY A 220 -11.52 -11.07 -0.68
C GLY A 220 -11.34 -9.97 0.38
N LEU A 221 -12.39 -9.20 0.67
CA LEU A 221 -12.44 -8.30 1.83
C LEU A 221 -12.77 -9.02 3.14
N GLY A 222 -13.56 -10.10 3.06
CA GLY A 222 -14.11 -10.85 4.20
C GLY A 222 -15.59 -10.55 4.50
N LEU A 223 -16.28 -9.88 3.58
CA LEU A 223 -17.68 -9.52 3.67
C LEU A 223 -18.60 -10.66 3.22
N VAL A 224 -19.90 -10.50 3.48
CA VAL A 224 -20.94 -11.48 3.17
C VAL A 224 -21.69 -11.04 1.91
N GLU A 225 -21.88 -11.98 0.99
CA GLU A 225 -22.59 -11.80 -0.29
C GLU A 225 -23.43 -13.05 -0.63
N PRO A 226 -24.43 -12.94 -1.52
CA PRO A 226 -24.90 -11.72 -2.19
C PRO A 226 -25.81 -10.87 -1.29
N ILE A 227 -25.82 -9.57 -1.53
CA ILE A 227 -26.88 -8.68 -1.02
C ILE A 227 -28.17 -8.90 -1.83
N THR A 228 -29.32 -8.65 -1.22
CA THR A 228 -30.62 -8.74 -1.89
C THR A 228 -31.36 -7.45 -1.57
N PRO A 229 -31.44 -6.51 -2.53
CA PRO A 229 -32.15 -5.26 -2.31
C PRO A 229 -33.61 -5.56 -1.95
N ASP A 230 -34.04 -5.18 -0.74
CA ASP A 230 -35.43 -5.25 -0.33
C ASP A 230 -36.01 -3.89 0.13
N GLN A 231 -36.53 -3.77 1.36
CA GLN A 231 -37.04 -2.52 1.98
C GLN A 231 -36.95 -2.60 3.52
N GLY A 232 -35.95 -3.32 4.02
CA GLY A 232 -35.81 -3.72 5.42
C GLY A 232 -34.93 -2.76 6.21
N THR A 233 -34.17 -3.34 7.13
CA THR A 233 -32.90 -2.78 7.63
C THR A 233 -31.82 -3.85 7.71
N VAL A 234 -32.11 -5.12 7.40
CA VAL A 234 -31.22 -6.25 7.72
C VAL A 234 -30.95 -6.99 6.43
N ASP A 235 -29.82 -6.66 5.82
CA ASP A 235 -29.50 -7.11 4.47
C ASP A 235 -28.89 -8.51 4.46
N SER A 236 -28.95 -9.18 3.30
CA SER A 236 -28.39 -10.54 3.15
C SER A 236 -26.88 -10.56 2.91
N GLY A 237 -26.30 -9.40 2.63
CA GLY A 237 -24.87 -9.15 2.46
C GLY A 237 -24.51 -7.76 2.99
N ASP A 238 -23.23 -7.42 2.99
CA ASP A 238 -22.73 -6.12 3.46
C ASP A 238 -22.63 -5.11 2.30
N ASN A 239 -22.70 -3.81 2.62
CA ASN A 239 -22.49 -2.70 1.68
C ASN A 239 -21.23 -1.89 2.12
N VAL A 240 -20.34 -1.55 1.17
CA VAL A 240 -19.08 -0.81 1.40
C VAL A 240 -19.33 0.70 1.31
N ASP A 241 -19.45 1.32 2.48
CA ASP A 241 -20.01 2.67 2.70
C ASP A 241 -18.96 3.81 2.80
N ALA A 242 -17.67 3.47 2.87
CA ALA A 242 -16.58 4.41 2.62
C ALA A 242 -15.27 3.67 2.34
N ILE A 243 -14.35 4.28 1.57
CA ILE A 243 -13.05 3.70 1.23
C ILE A 243 -11.92 4.72 1.31
N ASN A 244 -10.71 4.28 1.66
CA ASN A 244 -9.45 5.00 1.46
C ASN A 244 -8.32 4.01 1.16
N TYR A 245 -7.52 4.33 0.16
CA TYR A 245 -6.37 3.56 -0.32
C TYR A 245 -5.00 4.13 0.15
N GLY A 246 -3.92 3.37 -0.05
CA GLY A 246 -2.54 3.77 0.24
C GLY A 246 -2.04 3.35 1.63
N LYS A 247 -1.12 4.11 2.23
CA LYS A 247 -0.49 3.76 3.51
C LYS A 247 -1.52 3.60 4.63
N ARG A 248 -1.49 2.44 5.31
CA ARG A 248 -2.13 2.17 6.61
C ARG A 248 -2.18 3.39 7.53
N PHE A 249 -3.38 3.70 8.02
CA PHE A 249 -3.63 4.75 9.02
C PHE A 249 -2.81 4.54 10.32
N ASP A 250 -2.07 5.56 10.74
CA ASP A 250 -1.43 5.64 12.05
C ASP A 250 -2.20 6.63 12.93
N GLU A 251 -2.97 6.11 13.89
CA GLU A 251 -3.79 6.88 14.86
C GLU A 251 -3.00 7.92 15.69
N THR A 252 -1.66 7.88 15.66
CA THR A 252 -0.77 8.80 16.39
C THR A 252 -0.08 9.83 15.49
N GLN A 253 -0.21 9.72 14.17
CA GLN A 253 0.47 10.56 13.17
C GLN A 253 -0.47 11.13 12.10
N ASP A 254 -1.36 10.29 11.58
CA ASP A 254 -2.16 10.58 10.40
C ASP A 254 -3.47 11.29 10.73
N VAL A 255 -3.97 12.08 9.79
CA VAL A 255 -5.22 12.83 9.91
C VAL A 255 -6.35 12.10 9.17
N LEU A 256 -7.56 12.19 9.71
CA LEU A 256 -8.76 11.63 9.07
C LEU A 256 -9.68 12.78 8.67
N PHE A 257 -9.94 12.89 7.38
CA PHE A 257 -11.05 13.64 6.82
C PHE A 257 -12.23 12.67 6.65
N PHE A 258 -13.45 13.12 6.93
CA PHE A 258 -14.62 12.23 6.87
C PHE A 258 -15.93 13.00 6.65
N SER A 259 -16.89 12.31 6.02
CA SER A 259 -18.32 12.64 6.10
C SER A 259 -18.94 11.90 7.29
N MET A 260 -20.15 12.29 7.66
CA MET A 260 -21.04 11.55 8.55
C MET A 260 -22.32 11.33 7.77
N GLU A 261 -22.98 10.17 7.86
CA GLU A 261 -24.33 10.00 7.28
C GLU A 261 -25.27 11.08 7.83
N GLY A 262 -26.33 11.42 7.09
CA GLY A 262 -27.37 12.32 7.54
C GLY A 262 -28.59 11.61 8.12
N GLY A 263 -29.74 12.22 7.87
CA GLY A 263 -31.05 11.64 8.12
C GLY A 263 -31.79 11.50 6.81
N PHE A 264 -31.13 10.90 5.81
CA PHE A 264 -31.63 10.86 4.44
C PHE A 264 -32.59 9.68 4.20
N PRO A 265 -33.46 9.78 3.19
CA PRO A 265 -34.21 8.62 2.71
C PRO A 265 -33.30 7.80 1.81
N ARG A 266 -33.02 6.54 2.17
CA ARG A 266 -32.45 5.56 1.22
C ARG A 266 -33.30 5.54 -0.05
N CYS A 267 -32.69 5.80 -1.20
CA CYS A 267 -33.41 5.74 -2.47
C CYS A 267 -33.68 4.29 -2.86
N ASN A 268 -34.67 4.10 -3.72
CA ASN A 268 -35.21 2.78 -4.12
C ASN A 268 -35.89 2.00 -2.96
N GLU A 269 -35.37 2.06 -1.72
CA GLU A 269 -35.94 1.54 -0.46
C GLU A 269 -37.12 2.37 0.10
N ALA A 270 -38.06 2.83 -0.75
CA ALA A 270 -39.09 3.80 -0.39
C ALA A 270 -39.99 3.38 0.81
N GLY A 271 -39.59 3.78 2.01
CA GLY A 271 -40.16 3.36 3.30
C GLY A 271 -39.11 3.34 4.42
N ALA A 272 -37.84 3.10 4.05
CA ALA A 272 -36.66 3.24 4.89
C ALA A 272 -36.42 4.72 5.24
N SER A 273 -36.66 5.07 6.49
CA SER A 273 -36.39 6.40 7.06
C SER A 273 -35.51 6.21 8.29
N PHE A 274 -34.21 5.98 8.04
CA PHE A 274 -33.25 5.62 9.08
C PHE A 274 -32.29 6.78 9.31
N ASP A 275 -32.47 7.44 10.45
CA ASP A 275 -31.63 8.55 10.94
C ASP A 275 -30.37 7.95 11.60
N ALA A 276 -29.51 7.36 10.77
CA ALA A 276 -28.39 6.53 11.24
C ALA A 276 -27.38 7.34 12.07
N ALA A 277 -27.23 8.63 11.76
CA ALA A 277 -26.38 9.57 12.49
C ALA A 277 -27.16 10.70 13.19
N ALA A 278 -28.18 10.33 13.98
CA ALA A 278 -28.93 11.26 14.84
C ALA A 278 -28.06 12.13 15.79
N ASN A 279 -26.77 11.81 16.00
CA ASN A 279 -25.84 12.52 16.88
C ASN A 279 -24.62 13.11 16.14
N GLN A 280 -24.82 14.25 15.46
CA GLN A 280 -23.76 14.96 14.76
C GLN A 280 -22.77 15.71 15.68
N PRO A 281 -21.44 15.70 15.43
CA PRO A 281 -20.44 16.41 16.23
C PRO A 281 -20.69 17.92 16.42
N LEU A 282 -20.44 18.45 17.62
CA LEU A 282 -20.71 19.87 17.94
C LEU A 282 -19.55 20.81 17.55
N LEU A 283 -19.64 21.35 16.35
CA LEU A 283 -18.70 22.29 15.74
C LEU A 283 -18.90 23.73 16.25
N GLY A 284 -18.34 24.03 17.43
CA GLY A 284 -18.37 25.37 18.04
C GLY A 284 -19.73 25.76 18.64
N GLY A 285 -20.63 24.79 18.83
CA GLY A 285 -21.97 24.99 19.41
C GLY A 285 -23.14 24.85 18.43
N ALA A 286 -22.86 24.65 17.14
CA ALA A 286 -23.80 24.11 16.17
C ALA A 286 -23.36 22.69 15.78
N SER A 287 -24.30 21.82 15.42
CA SER A 287 -23.97 20.50 14.89
C SER A 287 -23.19 20.60 13.56
N ALA A 288 -22.40 19.57 13.28
CA ALA A 288 -22.05 19.17 11.93
C ALA A 288 -23.32 18.84 11.13
N ARG A 289 -23.12 18.67 9.83
CA ARG A 289 -24.09 18.19 8.86
C ARG A 289 -23.43 17.10 8.06
N ALA A 290 -24.22 16.34 7.32
CA ALA A 290 -23.71 15.23 6.56
C ALA A 290 -22.74 15.72 5.46
N ALA A 291 -23.19 16.64 4.59
CA ALA A 291 -22.33 17.37 3.65
C ALA A 291 -21.26 18.33 4.26
N ASP A 292 -20.98 18.34 5.57
CA ASP A 292 -19.80 19.04 6.12
C ASP A 292 -18.59 18.08 6.15
N VAL A 293 -17.54 18.35 5.38
CA VAL A 293 -16.28 17.56 5.48
C VAL A 293 -15.60 17.86 6.82
N LEU A 294 -15.59 16.86 7.68
CA LEU A 294 -15.01 16.90 9.02
C LEU A 294 -13.54 16.50 8.99
N LEU A 295 -12.82 16.84 10.06
CA LEU A 295 -11.40 16.56 10.23
C LEU A 295 -11.08 16.25 11.70
N TYR A 296 -10.55 15.05 11.90
CA TYR A 296 -9.90 14.63 13.15
C TYR A 296 -8.38 14.70 12.99
N VAL A 297 -7.71 15.22 14.02
CA VAL A 297 -6.25 15.26 14.13
C VAL A 297 -5.84 14.65 15.47
N PRO A 298 -4.94 13.64 15.50
CA PRO A 298 -4.47 13.02 16.73
C PRO A 298 -4.03 14.03 17.79
N GLY A 299 -4.53 13.86 19.02
CA GLY A 299 -4.20 14.73 20.16
C GLY A 299 -4.75 16.16 20.12
N SER A 300 -5.53 16.55 19.09
CA SER A 300 -6.08 17.92 18.98
C SER A 300 -7.19 18.25 19.98
N GLY A 301 -7.83 17.23 20.54
CA GLY A 301 -8.90 17.37 21.55
C GLY A 301 -10.34 17.35 21.00
N GLY A 302 -10.54 17.14 19.70
CA GLY A 302 -11.88 16.92 19.13
C GLY A 302 -11.93 17.00 17.61
N VAL A 303 -13.14 16.81 17.06
CA VAL A 303 -13.45 16.98 15.63
C VAL A 303 -13.64 18.46 15.30
N ARG A 304 -13.24 18.87 14.10
CA ARG A 304 -13.54 20.20 13.52
C ARG A 304 -14.06 20.05 12.08
N ALA A 305 -14.75 21.07 11.56
CA ALA A 305 -14.92 21.16 10.10
C ALA A 305 -13.57 21.47 9.44
N TYR A 306 -13.37 20.89 8.25
CA TYR A 306 -12.35 21.30 7.29
C TYR A 306 -12.96 22.18 6.21
N ALA A 307 -14.06 21.71 5.59
CA ALA A 307 -14.91 22.46 4.68
C ALA A 307 -16.38 22.29 5.08
N ARG A 308 -17.19 23.35 4.98
CA ARG A 308 -18.65 23.27 5.18
C ARG A 308 -19.38 22.94 3.89
N ALA A 309 -20.57 22.36 4.00
CA ALA A 309 -21.47 22.07 2.88
C ALA A 309 -21.59 23.25 1.89
N GLN A 310 -21.79 24.47 2.40
CA GLN A 310 -21.94 25.67 1.57
C GLN A 310 -20.64 26.17 0.92
N GLU A 311 -19.47 25.75 1.42
CA GLU A 311 -18.17 25.97 0.78
C GLU A 311 -17.94 24.99 -0.37
N LEU A 312 -18.64 23.84 -0.36
CA LEU A 312 -18.72 22.85 -1.44
C LEU A 312 -19.90 23.10 -2.41
N GLY A 313 -20.72 24.13 -2.18
CA GLY A 313 -21.89 24.46 -3.02
C GLY A 313 -23.12 23.59 -2.73
N LEU A 314 -23.15 22.93 -1.57
CA LEU A 314 -24.23 22.10 -1.03
C LEU A 314 -25.00 22.87 0.04
N ASP A 315 -26.12 22.34 0.55
CA ASP A 315 -27.02 23.02 1.50
C ASP A 315 -27.48 24.41 0.99
N LEU A 316 -27.75 24.48 -0.31
CA LEU A 316 -28.27 25.69 -0.98
C LEU A 316 -29.81 25.75 -0.96
N PHE A 317 -30.47 24.61 -0.71
CA PHE A 317 -31.94 24.48 -0.68
C PHE A 317 -32.51 24.33 0.73
N GLY A 318 -31.66 23.98 1.71
CA GLY A 318 -31.97 23.96 3.14
C GLY A 318 -30.70 23.77 3.97
N LEU A 319 -30.83 23.25 5.20
CA LEU A 319 -29.70 22.81 6.02
C LEU A 319 -29.88 21.32 6.26
N GLY A 320 -28.89 20.49 5.93
CA GLY A 320 -29.06 19.04 5.82
C GLY A 320 -30.03 18.68 4.69
N THR A 321 -29.86 19.29 3.51
CA THR A 321 -30.56 18.89 2.27
C THR A 321 -29.68 18.11 1.31
N ASP A 322 -28.40 18.00 1.60
CA ASP A 322 -27.40 17.33 0.78
C ASP A 322 -26.47 16.49 1.67
N ASP A 323 -26.01 15.36 1.15
CA ASP A 323 -25.11 14.42 1.83
C ASP A 323 -23.91 14.04 0.94
N ILE A 324 -22.80 13.63 1.55
CA ILE A 324 -21.58 13.16 0.88
C ILE A 324 -21.38 11.67 1.18
N ASP A 325 -21.60 10.85 0.15
CA ASP A 325 -21.48 9.37 0.13
C ASP A 325 -20.09 8.87 -0.31
N ALA A 326 -19.26 9.78 -0.83
CA ALA A 326 -17.93 9.45 -1.31
C ALA A 326 -17.03 10.68 -1.25
N LEU A 327 -15.78 10.53 -0.80
CA LEU A 327 -14.89 11.66 -0.48
C LEU A 327 -13.42 11.32 -0.72
N MET A 328 -12.77 12.06 -1.62
CA MET A 328 -11.32 12.08 -1.77
C MET A 328 -10.79 13.48 -1.43
N VAL A 329 -9.77 13.54 -0.55
CA VAL A 329 -9.14 14.79 -0.12
C VAL A 329 -7.64 14.76 -0.40
N VAL A 330 -7.12 15.88 -0.90
CA VAL A 330 -5.69 16.18 -0.94
C VAL A 330 -5.43 17.53 -0.28
N GLU A 331 -4.75 17.50 0.87
CA GLU A 331 -4.43 18.72 1.64
C GLU A 331 -3.05 19.29 1.23
N ASN A 332 -2.89 20.61 1.26
CA ASN A 332 -1.73 21.32 0.74
C ASN A 332 -0.69 21.76 1.81
N GLY A 333 -0.87 21.37 3.07
CA GLY A 333 -0.07 21.73 4.23
C GLY A 333 -0.39 23.09 4.86
N GLN A 334 -1.49 23.76 4.48
CA GLN A 334 -1.90 25.06 5.02
C GLN A 334 -3.15 24.97 5.92
N PRO A 335 -3.27 25.79 6.99
CA PRO A 335 -4.39 25.64 7.93
C PRO A 335 -5.78 26.05 7.40
N GLY A 336 -6.60 25.06 7.05
CA GLY A 336 -8.01 25.20 6.64
C GLY A 336 -8.24 24.62 5.24
N TYR A 337 -9.47 24.73 4.72
CA TYR A 337 -9.73 24.40 3.32
C TYR A 337 -9.52 25.62 2.41
N GLN A 338 -8.81 25.43 1.30
CA GLN A 338 -8.57 26.42 0.25
C GLN A 338 -9.02 25.88 -1.10
N ALA A 339 -10.32 26.04 -1.37
CA ALA A 339 -10.95 25.62 -2.62
C ALA A 339 -10.19 26.10 -3.87
N PRO A 340 -10.07 25.27 -4.91
CA PRO A 340 -9.24 25.56 -6.08
C PRO A 340 -9.86 26.64 -6.98
N ALA A 341 -9.07 27.61 -7.42
CA ALA A 341 -9.56 28.73 -8.24
C ALA A 341 -9.90 28.32 -9.69
N SER A 342 -9.35 27.20 -10.15
CA SER A 342 -9.66 26.54 -11.42
C SER A 342 -9.31 25.05 -11.32
N LEU A 343 -9.77 24.24 -12.29
CA LEU A 343 -9.26 22.87 -12.42
C LEU A 343 -7.72 22.89 -12.53
N TYR A 344 -7.07 21.95 -11.84
CA TYR A 344 -5.61 21.79 -11.76
C TYR A 344 -4.85 22.96 -11.10
N ASP A 345 -5.53 23.86 -10.36
CA ASP A 345 -4.89 24.88 -9.49
C ASP A 345 -4.15 24.25 -8.29
N TRP A 346 -4.42 22.98 -8.00
CA TRP A 346 -3.70 22.14 -7.04
C TRP A 346 -2.37 21.56 -7.58
N ASP A 347 -2.17 21.54 -8.90
CA ASP A 347 -0.95 20.99 -9.54
C ASP A 347 0.20 22.01 -9.52
N GLY A 348 0.77 22.23 -8.33
CA GLY A 348 1.86 23.17 -8.17
C GLY A 348 2.42 23.28 -6.74
N VAL A 349 3.57 23.93 -6.64
CA VAL A 349 4.21 24.23 -5.33
C VAL A 349 3.38 25.27 -4.60
N GLY A 350 2.61 24.82 -3.59
CA GLY A 350 1.65 25.67 -2.89
C GLY A 350 0.34 25.87 -3.66
N GLY A 351 -0.07 24.87 -4.45
CA GLY A 351 -1.41 24.79 -5.03
C GLY A 351 -2.51 24.72 -3.96
N SER A 352 -3.75 24.83 -4.41
CA SER A 352 -4.96 24.70 -3.59
C SER A 352 -5.15 23.27 -3.03
N ASP A 353 -6.03 23.14 -2.05
CA ASP A 353 -6.52 21.84 -1.63
C ASP A 353 -7.45 21.26 -2.71
N LEU A 354 -7.52 19.92 -2.79
CA LEU A 354 -8.49 19.23 -3.62
C LEU A 354 -9.48 18.49 -2.74
N ILE A 355 -10.78 18.74 -2.94
CA ILE A 355 -11.86 17.88 -2.43
C ILE A 355 -12.67 17.46 -3.65
N LEU A 356 -12.72 16.15 -3.88
CA LEU A 356 -13.62 15.49 -4.83
C LEU A 356 -14.61 14.66 -4.04
N PHE A 357 -15.87 14.66 -4.44
CA PHE A 357 -16.94 13.98 -3.70
C PHE A 357 -18.07 13.51 -4.61
N SER A 358 -18.77 12.44 -4.23
CA SER A 358 -20.11 12.17 -4.76
C SER A 358 -21.17 12.59 -3.74
N LEU A 359 -22.44 12.56 -4.14
CA LEU A 359 -23.57 12.94 -3.30
C LEU A 359 -24.55 11.79 -3.16
N ARG A 360 -25.09 11.59 -1.95
CA ARG A 360 -26.17 10.63 -1.74
C ARG A 360 -27.37 11.02 -2.59
N CYS A 361 -28.01 10.02 -3.17
CA CYS A 361 -29.26 10.09 -3.89
C CYS A 361 -30.30 10.88 -3.07
N GLY A 362 -31.19 11.61 -3.76
CA GLY A 362 -32.19 12.44 -3.08
C GLY A 362 -31.64 13.70 -2.38
N SER A 363 -30.31 13.90 -2.33
CA SER A 363 -29.70 15.21 -2.05
C SER A 363 -30.29 16.29 -2.99
N ALA A 364 -30.57 17.48 -2.47
CA ALA A 364 -31.26 18.53 -3.23
C ALA A 364 -30.43 19.13 -4.40
N THR A 365 -29.13 18.83 -4.44
CA THR A 365 -28.21 19.13 -5.55
C THR A 365 -28.27 18.08 -6.67
N VAL A 366 -28.71 16.85 -6.39
CA VAL A 366 -28.94 15.81 -7.40
C VAL A 366 -30.16 16.19 -8.27
N GLY A 367 -30.09 15.94 -9.56
CA GLY A 367 -31.07 16.39 -10.56
C GLY A 367 -30.99 17.90 -10.88
N MET A 368 -30.07 18.65 -10.27
CA MET A 368 -29.82 20.05 -10.61
C MET A 368 -28.81 20.18 -11.77
N THR A 369 -28.91 21.26 -12.54
CA THR A 369 -27.99 21.52 -13.65
C THR A 369 -26.71 22.24 -13.19
N ASP A 370 -25.55 21.64 -13.44
CA ASP A 370 -24.23 22.26 -13.28
C ASP A 370 -24.15 23.56 -14.11
N PRO A 371 -23.86 24.73 -13.49
CA PRO A 371 -23.85 26.02 -14.17
C PRO A 371 -22.66 26.24 -15.12
N VAL A 372 -21.67 25.34 -15.13
CA VAL A 372 -20.47 25.40 -15.98
C VAL A 372 -20.53 24.38 -17.12
N THR A 373 -20.83 23.11 -16.83
CA THR A 373 -20.89 22.06 -17.88
C THR A 373 -22.25 21.98 -18.58
N ASN A 374 -23.32 22.55 -18.00
CA ASN A 374 -24.71 22.39 -18.46
C ASN A 374 -25.14 20.90 -18.50
N ARG A 375 -24.63 20.11 -17.55
CA ARG A 375 -25.01 18.70 -17.29
C ARG A 375 -25.96 18.65 -16.08
N GLU A 376 -26.82 17.63 -16.01
CA GLU A 376 -27.55 17.28 -14.79
C GLU A 376 -26.64 16.48 -13.84
N ILE A 377 -26.62 16.84 -12.55
CA ILE A 377 -25.81 16.18 -11.52
C ILE A 377 -26.52 14.89 -11.07
N GLY A 378 -25.86 13.73 -11.16
CA GLY A 378 -26.35 12.45 -10.60
C GLY A 378 -25.61 12.01 -9.34
N GLU A 379 -26.17 11.06 -8.57
CA GLU A 379 -25.55 10.47 -7.38
C GLU A 379 -24.24 9.68 -7.66
N GLY A 380 -24.00 9.27 -8.90
CA GLY A 380 -22.71 8.69 -9.34
C GLY A 380 -21.74 9.66 -10.02
N ASP A 381 -22.05 10.96 -10.11
CA ASP A 381 -21.13 11.96 -10.70
C ASP A 381 -20.13 12.45 -9.63
N ILE A 382 -18.83 12.30 -9.86
CA ILE A 382 -17.80 12.88 -8.99
C ILE A 382 -17.72 14.40 -9.25
N LEU A 383 -17.93 15.16 -8.17
CA LEU A 383 -18.07 16.61 -8.17
C LEU A 383 -16.84 17.32 -7.61
N ILE A 384 -16.68 18.58 -8.00
CA ILE A 384 -15.69 19.52 -7.46
C ILE A 384 -16.33 20.90 -7.25
N LYS A 385 -15.92 21.64 -6.22
CA LYS A 385 -16.34 23.04 -6.04
C LYS A 385 -15.17 24.01 -6.24
N LEU A 386 -15.21 24.74 -7.35
CA LEU A 386 -14.23 25.79 -7.62
C LEU A 386 -14.49 27.05 -6.78
N ALA A 387 -13.43 27.72 -6.35
CA ALA A 387 -13.51 29.02 -5.68
C ALA A 387 -14.00 30.11 -6.64
N GLY A 388 -14.83 31.02 -6.13
CA GLY A 388 -15.38 32.13 -6.92
C GLY A 388 -16.51 31.77 -7.89
N THR A 389 -16.77 30.48 -8.18
CA THR A 389 -18.01 30.08 -8.87
C THR A 389 -19.20 30.18 -7.91
N SER A 390 -20.34 30.68 -8.39
CA SER A 390 -21.54 30.94 -7.57
C SER A 390 -22.57 29.83 -7.72
N GLY A 391 -23.01 29.24 -6.60
CA GLY A 391 -24.02 28.18 -6.58
C GLY A 391 -23.40 26.80 -6.45
N LEU A 392 -23.98 25.85 -7.21
CA LEU A 392 -23.72 24.41 -7.16
C LEU A 392 -22.25 24.04 -7.43
N PRO A 393 -21.82 22.82 -7.08
CA PRO A 393 -20.58 22.22 -7.58
C PRO A 393 -20.61 21.99 -9.10
N GLN A 394 -19.47 21.56 -9.63
CA GLN A 394 -19.19 21.27 -11.03
C GLN A 394 -18.96 19.76 -11.16
N VAL A 395 -19.46 19.12 -12.22
CA VAL A 395 -19.15 17.71 -12.50
C VAL A 395 -17.72 17.61 -13.03
N PHE A 396 -16.86 16.88 -12.32
CA PHE A 396 -15.46 16.65 -12.70
C PHE A 396 -15.31 15.37 -13.52
N LEU A 397 -15.92 14.29 -13.04
CA LEU A 397 -15.95 12.98 -13.67
C LEU A 397 -17.40 12.47 -13.65
N PRO A 398 -18.08 12.37 -14.80
CA PRO A 398 -19.46 11.90 -14.83
C PRO A 398 -19.53 10.37 -14.62
N ALA A 399 -20.62 9.88 -14.02
CA ALA A 399 -20.80 8.47 -13.66
C ALA A 399 -20.50 7.51 -14.82
N GLU A 400 -20.96 7.81 -16.03
CA GLU A 400 -20.75 6.96 -17.19
C GLU A 400 -19.29 6.90 -17.71
N SER A 401 -18.39 7.74 -17.19
CA SER A 401 -16.93 7.57 -17.36
C SER A 401 -16.37 6.45 -16.51
N LEU A 402 -16.99 6.15 -15.36
CA LEU A 402 -16.69 5.02 -14.47
C LEU A 402 -17.42 3.73 -14.87
N GLY A 403 -18.04 3.70 -16.05
CA GLY A 403 -18.90 2.60 -16.48
C GLY A 403 -20.23 2.49 -15.72
N LEU A 404 -20.64 3.52 -14.98
CA LEU A 404 -21.92 3.55 -14.26
C LEU A 404 -23.06 4.09 -15.12
N ARG A 405 -24.31 3.81 -14.72
CA ARG A 405 -25.51 4.38 -15.35
C ARG A 405 -25.86 5.74 -14.76
N SER A 406 -26.38 6.61 -15.62
CA SER A 406 -26.88 7.90 -15.20
C SER A 406 -28.10 8.35 -16.01
N LEU A 407 -29.05 9.00 -15.32
CA LEU A 407 -30.17 9.69 -15.97
C LEU A 407 -29.67 10.81 -16.90
N ALA A 408 -28.55 11.47 -16.53
CA ALA A 408 -27.88 12.48 -17.33
C ALA A 408 -27.37 11.93 -18.68
N ALA A 409 -26.92 10.67 -18.74
CA ALA A 409 -26.56 9.98 -19.98
C ALA A 409 -27.75 9.29 -20.69
N GLY A 410 -28.96 9.41 -20.15
CA GLY A 410 -30.20 8.88 -20.74
C GLY A 410 -30.52 7.43 -20.42
N ASP A 411 -29.94 6.87 -19.35
CA ASP A 411 -30.30 5.52 -18.86
C ASP A 411 -31.66 5.51 -18.15
N THR A 412 -32.12 4.30 -17.79
CA THR A 412 -33.34 4.09 -16.97
C THR A 412 -33.02 3.72 -15.51
N ALA A 413 -31.76 3.85 -15.13
CA ALA A 413 -31.22 3.65 -13.80
C ALA A 413 -30.13 4.70 -13.58
N ASN A 414 -29.81 4.91 -12.32
CA ASN A 414 -28.82 5.86 -11.81
C ASN A 414 -28.08 5.04 -10.77
N ASP A 415 -26.79 4.78 -10.97
CA ASP A 415 -26.01 4.00 -10.01
C ASP A 415 -25.32 4.97 -9.03
N GLU A 416 -25.27 4.63 -7.74
CA GLU A 416 -24.74 5.47 -6.67
C GLU A 416 -23.25 5.18 -6.40
N LEU A 417 -22.56 6.09 -5.69
CA LEU A 417 -21.14 5.98 -5.35
C LEU A 417 -20.94 6.07 -3.83
N ASN A 418 -20.84 4.92 -3.19
CA ASN A 418 -20.66 4.75 -1.73
C ASN A 418 -19.17 4.80 -1.31
N GLY A 419 -18.28 5.17 -2.23
CA GLY A 419 -16.85 5.21 -1.95
C GLY A 419 -16.07 5.85 -3.09
N LEU A 420 -15.01 6.59 -2.74
CA LEU A 420 -14.11 7.21 -3.69
C LEU A 420 -12.71 7.37 -3.09
N ASP A 421 -11.70 6.86 -3.78
CA ASP A 421 -10.33 7.36 -3.66
C ASP A 421 -9.65 7.39 -5.03
N ILE A 422 -8.51 8.07 -5.15
CA ILE A 422 -7.79 8.24 -6.41
C ILE A 422 -6.29 8.04 -6.18
N PHE A 423 -5.71 7.12 -6.96
CA PHE A 423 -4.27 6.82 -6.97
C PHE A 423 -3.70 6.99 -8.39
N ASP A 424 -2.37 6.91 -8.55
CA ASP A 424 -1.69 6.99 -9.84
C ASP A 424 -0.52 6.00 -9.94
N ASP A 425 0.13 5.94 -11.11
CA ASP A 425 1.24 5.02 -11.38
C ASP A 425 2.46 5.20 -10.44
N ASP A 426 2.55 6.31 -9.67
CA ASP A 426 3.59 6.51 -8.66
C ASP A 426 3.23 5.82 -7.30
N ASP A 427 1.96 5.43 -7.08
CA ASP A 427 1.43 4.69 -5.91
C ASP A 427 0.35 3.67 -6.36
N PRO A 428 0.72 2.63 -7.15
CA PRO A 428 -0.22 1.65 -7.73
C PRO A 428 -0.96 0.86 -6.64
N PRO A 429 -2.16 0.32 -6.93
CA PRO A 429 -3.15 0.00 -5.89
C PRO A 429 -2.87 -1.34 -5.17
N PHE A 430 -2.12 -2.19 -5.82
CA PHE A 430 -1.49 -3.37 -5.28
C PHE A 430 -0.06 -3.41 -5.80
N LEU A 431 0.76 -4.28 -5.22
CA LEU A 431 2.00 -4.66 -5.89
C LEU A 431 1.58 -5.48 -7.13
N ASP A 432 1.72 -4.90 -8.32
CA ASP A 432 1.60 -5.59 -9.61
C ASP A 432 2.89 -5.28 -10.38
N CYS A 433 3.83 -6.19 -10.21
CA CYS A 433 5.19 -6.02 -10.67
C CYS A 433 5.37 -6.40 -12.16
N ASN A 434 4.47 -7.24 -12.69
CA ASN A 434 4.50 -7.73 -14.06
C ASN A 434 3.55 -6.95 -15.00
N MET A 435 2.76 -6.03 -14.45
CA MET A 435 1.85 -5.08 -15.08
C MET A 435 0.67 -5.75 -15.82
N ASN A 436 0.07 -6.77 -15.19
CA ASN A 436 -1.10 -7.49 -15.72
C ASN A 436 -2.45 -7.07 -15.08
N MET A 437 -2.42 -6.13 -14.12
CA MET A 437 -3.55 -5.67 -13.30
C MET A 437 -4.10 -6.73 -12.31
N VAL A 438 -3.21 -7.53 -11.73
CA VAL A 438 -3.50 -8.50 -10.65
C VAL A 438 -2.46 -8.32 -9.53
N ASP A 439 -2.90 -8.31 -8.26
CA ASP A 439 -2.01 -8.27 -7.07
C ASP A 439 -1.04 -9.47 -7.10
N ASP A 440 0.28 -9.22 -6.99
CA ASP A 440 1.37 -10.18 -6.93
C ASP A 440 1.06 -11.38 -6.02
N ALA A 441 0.40 -11.14 -4.87
CA ALA A 441 0.02 -12.20 -3.92
C ALA A 441 -1.06 -13.14 -4.49
N ILE A 442 -1.91 -12.64 -5.40
CA ILE A 442 -2.88 -13.43 -6.17
C ILE A 442 -2.13 -14.27 -7.20
N ASP A 443 -1.24 -13.65 -7.97
CA ASP A 443 -0.49 -14.28 -9.05
C ASP A 443 0.38 -15.46 -8.55
N ILE A 444 1.00 -15.28 -7.37
CA ILE A 444 1.68 -16.35 -6.62
C ILE A 444 0.68 -17.45 -6.19
N SER A 445 -0.47 -17.07 -5.62
CA SER A 445 -1.44 -18.03 -5.07
C SER A 445 -2.09 -18.95 -6.11
N TYR A 446 -2.27 -18.46 -7.34
CA TYR A 446 -2.79 -19.25 -8.48
C TYR A 446 -1.70 -19.97 -9.28
N ASN A 447 -0.42 -19.77 -8.93
CA ASN A 447 0.74 -20.31 -9.65
C ASN A 447 0.76 -19.83 -11.13
N THR A 448 0.24 -18.63 -11.40
CA THR A 448 0.47 -17.90 -12.66
C THR A 448 1.86 -17.28 -12.66
N SER A 449 2.26 -16.70 -11.53
CA SER A 449 3.64 -16.39 -11.16
C SER A 449 4.27 -17.48 -10.30
N THR A 450 5.58 -17.36 -10.01
CA THR A 450 6.29 -18.27 -9.09
C THR A 450 6.88 -17.47 -7.93
N ASP A 451 6.85 -18.00 -6.71
CA ASP A 451 7.61 -17.50 -5.56
C ASP A 451 8.37 -18.69 -4.94
N VAL A 452 9.66 -18.82 -5.25
CA VAL A 452 10.49 -19.97 -4.87
C VAL A 452 11.03 -19.87 -3.44
N ASP A 453 11.28 -18.67 -2.92
CA ASP A 453 11.86 -18.48 -1.58
C ASP A 453 10.82 -18.18 -0.48
N ASN A 454 9.57 -17.91 -0.89
CA ASN A 454 8.37 -17.66 -0.10
C ASN A 454 8.41 -16.29 0.60
N ASN A 455 8.90 -15.25 -0.09
CA ASN A 455 8.94 -13.87 0.43
C ASN A 455 7.70 -13.01 0.09
N GLY A 456 6.85 -13.45 -0.84
CA GLY A 456 5.63 -12.74 -1.24
C GLY A 456 5.79 -11.77 -2.41
N ILE A 457 6.90 -11.84 -3.14
CA ILE A 457 7.15 -11.13 -4.41
C ILE A 457 7.43 -12.19 -5.50
N PRO A 458 6.93 -12.06 -6.74
CA PRO A 458 7.21 -13.00 -7.81
C PRO A 458 8.70 -13.09 -8.20
N ASP A 459 9.18 -14.30 -8.50
CA ASP A 459 10.53 -14.63 -9.01
C ASP A 459 10.92 -13.78 -10.23
N GLU A 460 9.96 -13.47 -11.12
CA GLU A 460 10.16 -12.61 -12.31
C GLU A 460 10.27 -11.11 -12.00
N CYS A 461 9.96 -10.72 -10.76
CA CYS A 461 9.86 -9.35 -10.28
C CYS A 461 10.81 -9.02 -9.12
N GLU A 462 11.48 -10.04 -8.57
CA GLU A 462 12.66 -9.83 -7.75
C GLU A 462 13.71 -9.03 -8.55
N ASP A 463 13.84 -7.75 -8.20
CA ASP A 463 15.00 -6.94 -8.53
C ASP A 463 16.20 -7.60 -7.83
N GLY A 464 16.85 -8.54 -8.53
CA GLY A 464 17.68 -9.60 -7.96
C GLY A 464 18.98 -9.16 -7.26
N TRP A 465 19.12 -7.88 -6.92
CA TRP A 465 20.25 -7.33 -6.21
C TRP A 465 19.85 -6.14 -5.32
N SER A 466 19.93 -6.30 -4.00
CA SER A 466 19.74 -5.18 -3.06
C SER A 466 21.05 -4.41 -2.85
N PRO A 467 21.11 -3.07 -3.08
CA PRO A 467 22.32 -2.29 -2.84
C PRO A 467 22.55 -1.98 -1.35
N PHE A 468 23.79 -2.14 -0.88
CA PHE A 468 24.21 -1.80 0.49
C PHE A 468 25.64 -1.22 0.53
N CYS A 469 26.19 -0.96 1.72
CA CYS A 469 27.55 -0.40 1.89
C CYS A 469 27.73 0.98 1.23
N ASP A 470 26.73 1.85 1.36
CA ASP A 470 26.91 3.25 1.00
C ASP A 470 27.91 3.98 1.92
N CYS A 471 28.22 5.22 1.56
CA CYS A 471 29.17 6.07 2.29
C CYS A 471 28.58 7.46 2.58
N THR A 472 27.31 7.52 2.97
CA THR A 472 26.57 8.77 3.27
C THR A 472 26.93 9.41 4.61
N LEU A 473 27.35 8.60 5.59
CA LEU A 473 27.64 9.06 6.96
C LEU A 473 29.14 9.14 7.23
N ALA A 474 29.58 10.22 7.89
CA ALA A 474 31.00 10.45 8.21
C ALA A 474 31.61 9.35 9.10
N ALA A 475 30.80 8.67 9.93
CA ALA A 475 31.23 7.50 10.72
C ALA A 475 31.58 6.27 9.85
N ASN A 476 31.02 6.19 8.64
CA ASN A 476 31.26 5.15 7.65
C ASN A 476 32.26 5.60 6.55
N SER A 477 32.78 6.82 6.61
CA SER A 477 33.64 7.42 5.59
C SER A 477 35.06 7.61 6.12
N PRO A 478 36.12 7.10 5.47
CA PRO A 478 37.48 7.49 5.78
C PRO A 478 37.61 9.02 5.75
N CYS A 479 38.31 9.60 6.72
CA CYS A 479 38.50 11.05 6.88
C CYS A 479 37.24 11.97 6.77
N GLY A 480 36.02 11.42 6.76
CA GLY A 480 34.77 12.16 6.52
C GLY A 480 34.39 12.37 5.04
N ASN A 481 34.96 11.63 4.08
CA ASN A 481 34.75 11.81 2.63
C ASN A 481 33.38 11.32 2.08
N VAL A 482 32.29 11.75 2.73
CA VAL A 482 30.91 11.32 2.48
C VAL A 482 30.44 11.51 1.04
N SER A 483 29.66 10.54 0.55
CA SER A 483 29.11 10.45 -0.81
C SER A 483 27.57 10.40 -0.77
N GLY A 484 26.95 10.22 -1.94
CA GLY A 484 25.50 10.02 -2.05
C GLY A 484 25.04 8.62 -1.64
N VAL A 485 23.71 8.44 -1.55
CA VAL A 485 23.07 7.12 -1.35
C VAL A 485 23.42 6.18 -2.51
N GLY A 486 23.55 4.88 -2.22
CA GLY A 486 23.85 3.87 -3.24
C GLY A 486 25.24 3.99 -3.87
N ARG A 487 26.19 4.67 -3.21
CA ARG A 487 27.54 4.94 -3.74
C ARG A 487 28.62 4.68 -2.70
N GLY A 488 29.79 4.28 -3.18
CA GLY A 488 31.03 4.25 -2.38
C GLY A 488 31.47 5.66 -1.96
N CYS A 489 32.51 5.73 -1.13
CA CYS A 489 33.06 7.01 -0.65
C CYS A 489 33.70 7.82 -1.78
N ARG A 490 33.85 9.14 -1.60
CA ARG A 490 34.41 10.00 -2.67
C ARG A 490 35.81 9.56 -3.08
N ASN A 491 36.05 9.55 -4.39
CA ASN A 491 37.34 9.35 -5.03
C ASN A 491 37.94 10.67 -5.51
N ALA A 492 39.11 10.63 -6.16
CA ALA A 492 39.82 11.82 -6.62
C ALA A 492 39.06 12.68 -7.65
N SER A 493 37.98 12.17 -8.27
CA SER A 493 37.07 12.96 -9.11
C SER A 493 36.03 13.79 -8.32
N GLY A 494 35.91 13.55 -7.01
CA GLY A 494 34.89 14.16 -6.14
C GLY A 494 33.55 13.42 -6.10
N LEU A 495 33.35 12.43 -6.96
CA LEU A 495 32.21 11.48 -6.96
C LEU A 495 32.55 10.22 -6.17
N GLY A 496 31.55 9.44 -5.78
CA GLY A 496 31.73 8.09 -5.25
C GLY A 496 31.20 7.05 -6.21
N ALA A 497 32.01 6.04 -6.54
CA ALA A 497 31.68 5.03 -7.53
C ALA A 497 30.46 4.19 -7.14
N ARG A 498 29.59 3.91 -8.12
CA ARG A 498 28.41 3.04 -7.99
C ARG A 498 28.72 1.66 -8.57
N LEU A 499 28.26 0.61 -7.90
CA LEU A 499 28.12 -0.75 -8.39
C LEU A 499 26.63 -1.05 -8.49
N ASP A 500 26.21 -1.59 -9.63
CA ASP A 500 24.82 -1.89 -9.97
C ASP A 500 24.70 -3.23 -10.68
N GLY A 501 23.51 -3.83 -10.68
CA GLY A 501 23.21 -5.05 -11.42
C GLY A 501 22.45 -4.79 -12.71
N ALA A 502 22.43 -5.79 -13.60
CA ALA A 502 21.52 -5.89 -14.74
C ALA A 502 21.45 -7.34 -15.23
N GLY A 503 20.49 -7.65 -16.11
CA GLY A 503 20.26 -9.02 -16.59
C GLY A 503 19.45 -9.84 -15.57
N THR A 504 19.73 -11.13 -15.45
CA THR A 504 18.96 -12.05 -14.61
C THR A 504 19.84 -12.84 -13.65
N THR A 505 19.36 -13.06 -12.43
CA THR A 505 20.06 -13.85 -11.40
C THR A 505 19.86 -15.37 -11.51
N SER A 506 19.06 -15.82 -12.49
CA SER A 506 18.86 -17.25 -12.81
C SER A 506 20.20 -17.96 -13.03
N VAL A 507 20.47 -19.02 -12.24
CA VAL A 507 21.71 -19.81 -12.39
C VAL A 507 21.76 -20.64 -13.67
N ASN A 508 20.60 -20.94 -14.28
CA ASN A 508 20.51 -21.52 -15.62
C ASN A 508 20.96 -20.56 -16.73
N SER A 509 20.77 -19.25 -16.53
CA SER A 509 21.14 -18.22 -17.52
C SER A 509 22.61 -17.80 -17.47
N ASP A 510 23.17 -17.71 -16.25
CA ASP A 510 24.43 -17.00 -15.93
C ASP A 510 24.53 -15.61 -16.60
N ALA A 511 23.40 -14.91 -16.74
CA ALA A 511 23.27 -13.67 -17.50
C ALA A 511 23.34 -12.39 -16.64
N LEU A 512 23.63 -12.51 -15.34
CA LEU A 512 23.86 -11.37 -14.45
C LEU A 512 25.09 -10.56 -14.90
N GLU A 513 24.88 -9.29 -15.19
CA GLU A 513 25.93 -8.28 -15.36
C GLU A 513 26.02 -7.40 -14.10
N LEU A 514 27.24 -6.93 -13.82
CA LEU A 514 27.56 -6.04 -12.70
C LEU A 514 28.28 -4.81 -13.26
N HIS A 515 27.57 -3.70 -13.34
CA HIS A 515 28.03 -2.44 -13.90
C HIS A 515 28.68 -1.57 -12.82
N VAL A 516 29.78 -0.93 -13.16
CA VAL A 516 30.46 0.03 -12.30
C VAL A 516 30.53 1.37 -12.99
N THR A 517 30.13 2.44 -12.31
CA THR A 517 30.23 3.83 -12.81
C THR A 517 30.97 4.73 -11.81
N ASP A 518 31.36 5.92 -12.26
CA ASP A 518 31.89 7.01 -11.43
C ASP A 518 33.17 6.64 -10.64
N MET A 519 33.95 5.67 -11.12
CA MET A 519 35.36 5.51 -10.73
C MET A 519 36.21 6.58 -11.40
N ASN A 520 37.48 6.72 -10.98
CA ASN A 520 38.42 7.54 -11.71
C ASN A 520 38.62 7.00 -13.15
N PRO A 521 38.57 7.85 -14.19
CA PRO A 521 38.91 7.49 -15.57
C PRO A 521 40.22 6.70 -15.72
N GLY A 522 40.18 5.62 -16.50
CA GLY A 522 41.30 4.74 -16.80
C GLY A 522 41.79 3.90 -15.61
N SER A 523 41.04 3.86 -14.51
CA SER A 523 41.42 3.07 -13.33
C SER A 523 41.36 1.56 -13.56
N THR A 524 42.12 0.83 -12.76
CA THR A 524 42.02 -0.63 -12.66
C THR A 524 41.10 -0.98 -11.50
N SER A 525 40.09 -1.80 -11.76
CA SER A 525 39.13 -2.32 -10.78
C SER A 525 39.24 -3.84 -10.63
N ILE A 526 38.74 -4.36 -9.50
CA ILE A 526 38.73 -5.77 -9.14
C ILE A 526 37.40 -6.09 -8.46
N LEU A 527 36.62 -6.98 -9.08
CA LEU A 527 35.44 -7.57 -8.44
C LEU A 527 35.86 -8.66 -7.44
N PHE A 528 35.27 -8.62 -6.25
CA PHE A 528 35.34 -9.67 -5.25
C PHE A 528 33.96 -9.89 -4.63
N GLY A 529 33.75 -11.07 -4.06
CA GLY A 529 32.51 -11.41 -3.39
C GLY A 529 32.68 -12.37 -2.22
N GLY A 530 31.59 -12.63 -1.50
CA GLY A 530 31.52 -13.62 -0.43
C GLY A 530 30.14 -13.73 0.20
N LEU A 531 30.03 -14.55 1.26
CA LEU A 531 28.78 -14.83 1.98
C LEU A 531 28.66 -14.08 3.33
N SER A 532 29.43 -13.01 3.54
CA SER A 532 29.44 -12.31 4.84
C SER A 532 29.78 -10.84 4.71
N THR A 533 29.06 -10.01 5.45
CA THR A 533 29.30 -8.57 5.55
C THR A 533 30.42 -8.23 6.53
N THR A 534 30.93 -7.01 6.42
CA THR A 534 31.88 -6.38 7.35
C THR A 534 31.71 -4.86 7.28
N SER A 535 32.53 -4.10 8.01
CA SER A 535 32.63 -2.65 7.83
C SER A 535 34.06 -2.23 8.15
N PHE A 536 34.91 -2.13 7.13
CA PHE A 536 36.33 -1.86 7.27
C PHE A 536 36.73 -0.66 6.41
N LEU A 537 37.05 0.45 7.08
CA LEU A 537 37.59 1.66 6.46
C LEU A 537 39.02 1.38 5.98
N PHE A 538 39.29 1.59 4.69
CA PHE A 538 40.60 1.31 4.09
C PHE A 538 40.87 2.23 2.90
N SER A 539 42.03 2.91 2.93
CA SER A 539 42.39 3.89 1.91
C SER A 539 41.31 4.98 1.82
N ASN A 540 40.84 5.37 0.63
CA ASN A 540 39.79 6.36 0.45
C ASN A 540 38.36 5.78 0.62
N GLY A 541 38.18 4.47 0.87
CA GLY A 541 36.87 3.82 0.85
C GLY A 541 36.53 2.91 2.03
N ARG A 542 35.33 2.33 1.96
CA ARG A 542 34.77 1.38 2.95
C ARG A 542 34.54 0.03 2.28
N ARG A 543 35.18 -1.03 2.78
CA ARG A 543 34.86 -2.41 2.39
C ARG A 543 33.77 -2.96 3.30
N CYS A 544 32.70 -3.51 2.72
CA CYS A 544 31.67 -4.25 3.47
C CYS A 544 31.47 -5.71 3.06
N VAL A 545 32.16 -6.23 2.04
CA VAL A 545 32.15 -7.67 1.74
C VAL A 545 33.42 -8.35 2.24
N VAL A 546 33.28 -9.52 2.86
CA VAL A 546 34.40 -10.40 3.24
C VAL A 546 34.76 -11.29 2.03
N PRO A 547 35.90 -11.10 1.35
CA PRO A 547 36.23 -11.86 0.15
C PRO A 547 36.54 -13.33 0.46
N THR A 548 35.77 -14.27 -0.09
CA THR A 548 35.91 -15.72 0.16
C THR A 548 37.00 -16.36 -0.71
N GLY A 549 38.19 -15.77 -0.74
CA GLY A 549 39.39 -16.30 -1.40
C GLY A 549 39.55 -15.93 -2.88
N ASN A 550 38.47 -15.86 -3.65
CA ASN A 550 38.51 -15.57 -5.09
C ASN A 550 38.43 -14.07 -5.40
N ARG A 551 39.14 -13.65 -6.47
CA ARG A 551 39.01 -12.34 -7.13
C ARG A 551 38.60 -12.63 -8.57
N LEU A 552 37.46 -12.09 -8.99
CA LEU A 552 36.64 -12.70 -10.05
C LEU A 552 36.93 -12.11 -11.43
N GLY A 553 37.43 -10.88 -11.44
CA GLY A 553 38.04 -10.27 -12.61
C GLY A 553 38.92 -9.12 -12.19
N VAL A 554 39.93 -8.83 -13.01
CA VAL A 554 40.59 -7.53 -13.03
C VAL A 554 40.13 -6.85 -14.31
N ARG A 555 39.38 -5.75 -14.19
CA ARG A 555 39.03 -4.90 -15.34
C ARG A 555 39.88 -3.65 -15.29
N MET A 556 40.24 -3.14 -16.46
CA MET A 556 40.70 -1.77 -16.62
C MET A 556 39.61 -1.05 -17.41
N ASP A 557 39.25 0.16 -17.00
CA ASP A 557 38.44 1.05 -17.85
C ASP A 557 39.18 1.27 -19.18
N PRO A 558 38.70 0.75 -20.33
CA PRO A 558 39.41 0.84 -21.59
C PRO A 558 39.19 2.17 -22.31
N GLY A 559 38.14 2.92 -21.93
CA GLY A 559 37.71 4.14 -22.61
C GLY A 559 38.15 5.43 -21.92
N GLY A 560 38.51 5.36 -20.63
CA GLY A 560 38.70 6.56 -19.80
C GLY A 560 37.37 7.20 -19.39
N THR A 561 36.30 6.41 -19.25
CA THR A 561 34.95 6.88 -18.90
C THR A 561 34.63 6.81 -17.40
N GLY A 562 35.50 6.16 -16.61
CA GLY A 562 35.23 5.88 -15.18
C GLY A 562 34.33 4.66 -14.95
N ALA A 563 34.09 3.84 -16.00
CA ALA A 563 33.16 2.71 -15.95
C ALA A 563 33.78 1.37 -16.36
N CYS A 564 33.20 0.26 -15.89
CA CYS A 564 33.52 -1.09 -16.36
C CYS A 564 32.39 -2.09 -16.02
N THR A 565 32.37 -3.24 -16.69
CA THR A 565 31.36 -4.29 -16.46
C THR A 565 32.00 -5.65 -16.15
N TYR A 566 31.37 -6.40 -15.25
CA TYR A 566 31.62 -7.81 -14.97
C TYR A 566 30.38 -8.63 -15.33
N GLY A 567 30.56 -9.91 -15.66
CA GLY A 567 29.52 -10.70 -16.31
C GLY A 567 29.43 -10.43 -17.83
N PRO A 568 28.49 -11.11 -18.52
CA PRO A 568 27.79 -12.31 -18.05
C PRO A 568 28.78 -13.48 -17.88
N GLY A 569 28.36 -14.61 -17.33
CA GLY A 569 29.26 -15.72 -16.98
C GLY A 569 29.91 -15.56 -15.59
N LEU A 570 29.19 -14.97 -14.62
CA LEU A 570 29.70 -14.74 -13.26
C LEU A 570 29.76 -16.02 -12.43
N ILE A 571 28.80 -16.93 -12.57
CA ILE A 571 28.75 -18.21 -11.86
C ILE A 571 29.90 -19.10 -12.35
N GLY A 572 30.12 -19.16 -13.67
CA GLY A 572 31.28 -19.78 -14.28
C GLY A 572 32.64 -19.22 -13.80
N ALA A 573 32.66 -18.00 -13.24
CA ALA A 573 33.87 -17.37 -12.68
C ALA A 573 34.18 -17.77 -11.22
N TYR A 574 33.38 -18.63 -10.57
CA TYR A 574 33.64 -19.18 -9.22
C TYR A 574 34.08 -20.68 -9.23
N PRO A 575 35.24 -21.05 -9.80
CA PRO A 575 35.75 -22.43 -9.68
C PRO A 575 36.27 -22.69 -8.26
N GLY A 576 35.45 -23.26 -7.37
CA GLY A 576 35.87 -23.56 -6.00
C GLY A 576 34.82 -24.21 -5.10
N THR A 577 35.12 -24.29 -3.80
CA THR A 577 34.27 -24.91 -2.76
C THR A 577 33.10 -24.02 -2.28
N LEU A 578 32.76 -23.00 -3.07
CA LEU A 578 31.61 -22.12 -2.87
C LEU A 578 30.99 -21.93 -4.25
N MET A 579 30.06 -22.83 -4.59
CA MET A 579 29.23 -22.69 -5.78
C MET A 579 28.12 -21.70 -5.48
N VAL A 580 27.90 -20.75 -6.39
CA VAL A 580 26.63 -20.02 -6.47
C VAL A 580 25.58 -21.03 -6.95
N MET A 581 24.43 -21.06 -6.28
CA MET A 581 23.33 -22.00 -6.51
C MET A 581 21.99 -21.25 -6.49
N SER A 582 20.97 -21.82 -7.14
CA SER A 582 19.58 -21.37 -6.95
C SER A 582 19.21 -21.42 -5.46
N GLY A 583 18.50 -20.39 -4.98
CA GLY A 583 18.17 -20.22 -3.55
C GLY A 583 19.37 -19.83 -2.67
N SER A 584 20.43 -19.23 -3.23
CA SER A 584 21.59 -18.75 -2.45
C SER A 584 21.88 -17.27 -2.69
N THR A 585 22.08 -16.52 -1.61
CA THR A 585 22.43 -15.09 -1.65
C THR A 585 23.95 -14.90 -1.69
N PHE A 586 24.47 -14.14 -2.64
CA PHE A 586 25.89 -13.81 -2.74
C PHE A 586 26.14 -12.29 -2.67
N LEU A 587 27.21 -11.87 -1.99
CA LEU A 587 27.55 -10.46 -1.86
C LEU A 587 28.69 -10.08 -2.82
N PHE A 588 28.57 -8.95 -3.51
CA PHE A 588 29.58 -8.43 -4.44
C PHE A 588 30.00 -7.01 -4.06
N GLN A 589 31.30 -6.69 -4.21
CA GLN A 589 31.82 -5.33 -4.10
C GLN A 589 33.03 -5.15 -5.03
N VAL A 590 33.25 -3.95 -5.55
CA VAL A 590 34.40 -3.63 -6.42
C VAL A 590 35.40 -2.76 -5.68
N TYR A 591 36.67 -3.17 -5.73
CA TYR A 591 37.83 -2.39 -5.33
C TYR A 591 38.41 -1.71 -6.58
N TYR A 592 38.83 -0.45 -6.51
CA TYR A 592 39.50 0.22 -7.64
C TYR A 592 40.67 1.11 -7.22
N ARG A 593 41.58 1.35 -8.17
CA ARG A 593 42.68 2.30 -8.00
C ARG A 593 42.15 3.73 -8.03
N ASP A 594 42.48 4.48 -6.98
CA ASP A 594 42.03 5.84 -6.77
C ASP A 594 43.21 6.66 -6.23
N VAL A 595 44.07 7.12 -7.13
CA VAL A 595 45.30 7.85 -6.78
C VAL A 595 44.96 9.32 -6.55
N ASP A 596 44.56 9.63 -5.32
CA ASP A 596 44.15 10.97 -4.91
C ASP A 596 45.37 11.89 -4.70
N THR A 597 45.78 12.57 -5.77
CA THR A 597 46.78 13.65 -5.71
C THR A 597 46.16 15.03 -5.45
N THR A 598 44.83 15.14 -5.27
CA THR A 598 44.12 16.41 -5.05
C THR A 598 43.74 16.65 -3.60
N GLY A 599 43.72 15.59 -2.78
CA GLY A 599 43.25 15.61 -1.39
C GLY A 599 41.72 15.66 -1.28
N MET A 600 40.99 15.35 -2.36
CA MET A 600 39.52 15.39 -2.40
C MET A 600 38.84 14.16 -1.79
N ALA A 601 39.58 13.05 -1.69
CA ALA A 601 39.13 11.82 -1.08
C ALA A 601 39.74 11.71 0.33
N CYS A 602 40.89 11.02 0.49
CA CYS A 602 41.72 11.02 1.70
C CYS A 602 43.22 10.93 1.39
N GLY A 603 43.68 11.37 0.21
CA GLY A 603 45.09 11.35 -0.20
C GLY A 603 45.72 9.95 -0.34
N SER A 604 44.90 8.89 -0.41
CA SER A 604 45.36 7.51 -0.57
C SER A 604 45.27 7.04 -2.03
N THR A 605 45.46 5.73 -2.29
CA THR A 605 45.68 5.18 -3.66
C THR A 605 44.63 4.20 -4.16
N ALA A 606 43.57 3.97 -3.40
CA ALA A 606 42.51 3.01 -3.69
C ALA A 606 41.20 3.34 -2.97
N ASN A 607 40.08 2.82 -3.49
CA ASN A 607 38.73 3.06 -3.00
C ASN A 607 37.82 1.85 -3.31
N PHE A 608 36.56 1.90 -2.88
CA PHE A 608 35.54 0.88 -3.12
C PHE A 608 34.25 1.49 -3.62
N THR A 609 33.47 0.71 -4.36
CA THR A 609 32.05 1.00 -4.65
C THR A 609 31.18 0.76 -3.40
N ASN A 610 29.88 1.04 -3.49
CA ASN A 610 28.88 0.31 -2.71
C ASN A 610 28.95 -1.20 -3.03
N ALA A 611 28.21 -2.01 -2.28
CA ALA A 611 28.09 -3.45 -2.49
C ALA A 611 26.67 -3.81 -2.96
N LEU A 612 26.51 -5.00 -3.53
CA LEU A 612 25.20 -5.60 -3.85
C LEU A 612 25.05 -6.93 -3.11
N MET A 613 23.84 -7.24 -2.67
CA MET A 613 23.40 -8.51 -2.11
C MET A 613 22.47 -9.17 -3.12
N VAL A 614 22.85 -10.33 -3.64
CA VAL A 614 22.25 -10.91 -4.86
C VAL A 614 21.65 -12.29 -4.54
N PRO A 615 20.33 -12.45 -4.33
CA PRO A 615 19.68 -13.75 -4.43
C PRO A 615 19.85 -14.32 -5.85
N PHE A 616 20.17 -15.61 -5.96
CA PHE A 616 20.25 -16.32 -7.24
C PHE A 616 19.02 -17.22 -7.41
N THR A 617 18.21 -16.94 -8.43
CA THR A 617 17.00 -17.68 -8.81
C THR A 617 17.36 -18.92 -9.68
N PRO A 618 16.41 -19.80 -10.05
CA PRO A 618 16.65 -21.00 -10.85
C PRO A 618 17.32 -20.76 -12.24
#